data_AF-A0A5D5AR28-F1
#
_entry.id   AF-A0A5D5AR28-F1
#
_cell.length_a   1.000
_cell.length_b   1.000
_cell.length_c   1.000
_cell.angle_alpha   90.00
_cell.angle_beta   90.00
_cell.angle_gamma   90.00
#
_symmetry.space_group_name_H-M   'P 1'
#
loop_
_entity.id
_entity.type
_entity.pdbx_description
1 polymer ?
#
loop_
_entity_poly.entity_id
_entity_poly.type
_entity_poly.pdbx_seq_one_letter_code
_entity_poly.pdbx_strand_id
1 'polypeptide(L)' 'MRSLLESDVGFYYAIGAFTLAVFVAGVVGLWAIGSSGVGTRELIGLVVGFAAFMLVYVVSIAVRRLEKAEDV' A
#
# COMPACT_ATOMS: atom_id res chain seq x y z
N MET A 1 -6.48 -16.00 -12.86
CA MET A 1 -5.99 -14.61 -12.99
C MET A 1 -7.04 -13.66 -13.55
N ARG A 2 -7.86 -14.07 -14.53
CA ARG A 2 -8.93 -13.21 -15.11
C ARG A 2 -10.02 -12.80 -14.11
N SER A 3 -10.46 -13.73 -13.26
CA SER A 3 -11.46 -13.49 -12.21
C SER A 3 -11.02 -12.55 -11.08
N LEU A 4 -9.71 -12.35 -10.87
CA LEU A 4 -9.19 -11.38 -9.90
C LEU A 4 -9.23 -9.94 -10.43
N LEU A 5 -9.30 -9.76 -11.76
CA LEU A 5 -9.39 -8.46 -12.42
C LEU A 5 -10.83 -8.04 -12.72
N GLU A 6 -11.77 -8.99 -12.82
CA GLU A 6 -13.22 -8.71 -12.97
C GLU A 6 -13.89 -8.34 -11.63
N SER A 7 -13.25 -8.62 -10.50
CA SER A 7 -13.71 -8.15 -9.20
C SER A 7 -13.03 -6.82 -8.87
N ASP A 8 -13.80 -5.72 -8.83
CA ASP A 8 -13.34 -4.39 -8.35
C ASP A 8 -12.42 -4.50 -7.12
N VAL A 9 -12.78 -5.42 -6.23
CA VAL A 9 -12.08 -5.68 -4.98
C VAL A 9 -10.71 -6.34 -5.21
N GLY A 10 -10.61 -7.30 -6.13
CA GLY A 10 -9.35 -7.96 -6.48
C GLY A 10 -8.36 -6.99 -7.13
N PHE A 11 -8.86 -6.05 -7.94
CA PHE A 11 -8.08 -4.96 -8.50
C PHE A 11 -7.50 -4.04 -7.41
N TYR A 12 -8.29 -3.66 -6.41
CA TYR A 12 -7.79 -2.87 -5.28
C TYR A 12 -6.71 -3.64 -4.49
N TYR A 13 -6.86 -4.93 -4.23
CA TYR A 13 -5.77 -5.70 -3.60
C TYR A 13 -4.49 -5.73 -4.44
N ALA A 14 -4.61 -5.84 -5.77
CA ALA A 14 -3.46 -5.83 -6.67
C ALA A 14 -2.73 -4.48 -6.65
N ILE A 15 -3.46 -3.36 -6.68
CA ILE A 15 -2.87 -2.01 -6.55
C ILE A 15 -2.22 -1.83 -5.18
N GLY A 16 -2.87 -2.28 -4.11
CA GLY A 16 -2.30 -2.22 -2.76
C GLY A 16 -0.98 -2.99 -2.66
N ALA A 17 -0.93 -4.20 -3.20
CA ALA A 17 0.28 -5.02 -3.23
C ALA A 17 1.39 -4.39 -4.09
N PHE A 18 1.03 -3.83 -5.25
CA PHE A 18 1.96 -3.12 -6.13
C PHE A 18 2.54 -1.88 -5.43
N THR A 19 1.69 -1.06 -4.82
CA THR A 19 2.09 0.15 -4.09
C THR A 19 3.04 -0.20 -2.94
N LEU A 20 2.73 -1.25 -2.18
CA LEU A 20 3.59 -1.77 -1.13
C LEU A 20 4.95 -2.22 -1.68
N ALA A 21 4.96 -2.96 -2.78
CA ALA A 21 6.20 -3.43 -3.41
C ALA A 21 7.08 -2.27 -3.88
N VAL A 22 6.49 -1.24 -4.51
CA VAL A 22 7.20 -0.03 -4.93
C VAL A 22 7.79 0.72 -3.73
N PHE A 23 7.03 0.85 -2.64
CA PHE A 23 7.52 1.48 -1.42
C PHE A 23 8.72 0.73 -0.83
N VAL A 24 8.60 -0.60 -0.68
CA VAL A 24 9.69 -1.44 -0.17
C VAL A 24 10.91 -1.35 -1.07
N ALA A 25 10.73 -1.41 -2.39
CA ALA A 25 11.82 -1.26 -3.35
C ALA A 25 12.51 0.11 -3.23
N GLY A 26 11.74 1.18 -3.03
CA GLY A 26 12.26 2.53 -2.80
C GLY A 26 13.09 2.63 -1.50
N VAL A 27 12.61 2.04 -0.40
CA VAL A 27 13.35 1.98 0.87
C VAL A 27 14.64 1.18 0.72
N VAL A 28 14.59 0.02 0.05
CA VAL A 28 15.78 -0.80 -0.23
C VAL A 28 16.75 -0.04 -1.12
N GLY A 29 16.27 0.69 -2.14
CA GLY A 29 17.09 1.52 -3.00
C GLY A 29 17.79 2.65 -2.24
N LEU A 30 17.08 3.34 -1.34
CA LEU A 30 17.66 4.36 -0.47
C LEU A 30 18.77 3.78 0.42
N TRP A 31 18.55 2.59 0.98
CA TRP A 31 19.54 1.90 1.78
C TRP A 31 20.76 1.44 0.98
N ALA A 32 20.55 0.93 -0.25
CA ALA A 32 21.61 0.37 -1.08
C ALA A 32 22.46 1.40 -1.81
N ILE A 33 21.87 2.53 -2.22
CA ILE A 33 22.53 3.57 -3.04
C ILE A 33 23.02 4.74 -2.17
N GLY A 34 22.36 4.98 -1.03
CA GLY A 34 22.67 6.11 -0.17
C GLY A 34 23.97 5.93 0.60
N SER A 35 25.02 6.67 0.24
CA SER A 35 26.16 6.95 1.12
C SER A 35 25.86 8.08 2.13
N SER A 36 24.59 8.51 2.24
CA SER A 36 24.20 9.80 2.82
C SER A 36 22.95 9.74 3.71
N GLY A 37 23.15 10.07 4.99
CA GLY A 37 22.40 11.12 5.72
C GLY A 37 20.94 10.90 6.10
N VAL A 38 20.21 9.93 5.57
CA VAL A 38 18.84 9.68 6.04
C VAL A 38 18.90 9.06 7.43
N GLY A 39 18.63 9.88 8.44
CA GLY A 39 18.64 9.44 9.82
C GLY A 39 17.52 8.44 10.11
N THR A 40 17.70 7.69 11.19
CA THR A 40 16.74 6.67 11.62
C THR A 40 15.35 7.27 11.87
N ARG A 41 15.28 8.52 12.33
CA ARG A 41 14.01 9.20 12.63
C ARG A 41 13.23 9.50 11.35
N GLU A 42 13.92 9.94 10.30
CA GLU A 42 13.35 10.24 9.00
C GLU A 42 12.81 8.95 8.35
N LEU A 43 13.53 7.83 8.43
CA LEU A 43 13.05 6.53 7.96
C LEU A 43 11.84 6.03 8.74
N ILE A 44 11.85 6.17 10.08
CA ILE A 44 10.69 5.81 10.90
C ILE A 44 9.48 6.65 10.50
N GLY A 45 9.65 7.97 10.33
CA GLY A 45 8.58 8.86 9.89
C GLY A 45 8.01 8.46 8.53
N LEU A 46 8.88 8.11 7.58
CA LEU A 46 8.48 7.62 6.26
C LEU A 46 7.66 6.33 6.34
N VAL A 47 8.13 5.35 7.12
CA VAL A 47 7.45 4.06 7.30
C VAL A 47 6.11 4.23 8.00
N VAL A 48 6.06 5.05 9.05
CA VAL A 48 4.81 5.34 9.79
C VAL A 48 3.80 6.07 8.90
N GLY A 49 4.24 7.08 8.14
CA GLY A 49 3.38 7.79 7.20
C GLY A 49 2.83 6.87 6.12
N PHE A 50 3.66 5.99 5.57
CA PHE A 50 3.22 4.99 4.60
C PHE A 50 2.24 3.97 5.22
N ALA A 51 2.49 3.52 6.45
CA ALA A 51 1.59 2.62 7.15
C ALA A 51 0.22 3.26 7.40
N ALA A 52 0.19 4.54 7.80
CA ALA A 52 -1.05 5.30 7.96
C ALA A 52 -1.81 5.43 6.62
N PHE A 53 -1.10 5.72 5.53
CA PHE A 53 -1.67 5.73 4.18
C PHE A 53 -2.28 4.37 3.81
N MET A 54 -1.55 3.28 4.02
CA MET A 54 -2.03 1.91 3.75
C MET A 54 -3.23 1.54 4.62
N LEU A 55 -3.30 2.02 5.87
CA LEU A 55 -4.45 1.82 6.74
C LEU A 55 -5.69 2.46 6.12
N VAL A 56 -5.61 3.73 5.71
CA VAL A 56 -6.72 4.44 5.06
C VAL A 56 -7.15 3.69 3.79
N TYR A 57 -6.18 3.26 3.00
CA TYR A 57 -6.42 2.48 1.78
C TYR A 57 -7.21 1.18 2.05
N VAL A 58 -6.81 0.41 3.07
CA VAL A 58 -7.50 -0.82 3.46
C VAL A 58 -8.91 -0.53 4.00
N VAL A 59 -9.08 0.54 4.78
CA VAL A 59 -10.40 0.97 5.26
C VAL A 59 -11.31 1.32 4.07
N SER A 60 -10.81 2.02 3.05
CA SER A 60 -11.59 2.30 1.83
C SER A 60 -12.03 1.03 1.11
N ILE A 61 -11.17 0.00 1.03
CA ILE A 61 -11.53 -1.31 0.46
C ILE A 61 -12.61 -1.98 1.31
N ALA A 62 -12.48 -1.92 2.64
CA ALA A 62 -13.46 -2.50 3.56
C ALA A 62 -14.83 -1.83 3.41
N VAL A 63 -14.89 -0.50 3.34
CA VAL A 63 -16.12 0.25 3.08
C VAL A 63 -16.73 -0.16 1.74
N ARG A 64 -15.95 -0.19 0.66
CA ARG A 64 -16.43 -0.59 -0.67
C ARG A 64 -16.95 -2.03 -0.69
N ARG A 65 -16.35 -2.94 0.10
CA ARG A 65 -16.85 -4.31 0.28
C ARG A 65 -18.18 -4.34 1.02
N LEU A 66 -18.36 -3.51 2.04
CA LEU A 66 -19.60 -3.40 2.80
C LEU A 66 -20.73 -2.82 1.96
N GLU A 67 -20.48 -1.72 1.22
CA GLU A 67 -21.44 -1.13 0.28
C GLU A 67 -21.94 -2.17 -0.73
N LYS A 68 -21.02 -2.94 -1.33
CA LYS A 68 -21.37 -4.00 -2.28
C LYS A 68 -22.16 -5.16 -1.65
N ALA A 69 -22.06 -5.36 -0.34
CA ALA A 69 -22.80 -6.41 0.37
C ALA A 69 -24.22 -5.96 0.78
N GLU A 70 -24.43 -4.67 0.99
CA GLU A 70 -25.73 -4.08 1.33
C GLU A 70 -26.63 -3.87 0.10
N ASP A 71 -26.04 -3.68 -1.09
CA ASP A 71 -26.73 -3.52 -2.38
C ASP A 71 -27.24 -4.84 -3.01
N VAL A 72 -27.22 -5.97 -2.27
CA VAL A 72 -27.61 -7.33 -2.74
C VAL A 72 -28.86 -7.85 -2.04
#